data_AF-A0A8H6A6Z1-F1
#
_entry.id   AF-A0A8H6A6Z1-F1
#
_cell.length_a   1.000
_cell.length_b   1.000
_cell.length_c   1.000
_cell.angle_alpha   90.00
_cell.angle_beta   90.00
_cell.angle_gamma   90.00
#
_symmetry.space_group_name_H-M   'P 1'
#
loop_
_entity.id
_entity.type
_entity.pdbx_description
1 polymer ?
#
loop_
_entity_poly.entity_id
_entity_poly.type
_entity_poly.pdbx_seq_one_letter_code
_entity_poly.pdbx_strand_id
1 'polypeptide(L)'
;MSHDALNNAHSRLRMLGEAEGIKYSLKGKIGNTRDAHRLLYLEKTKSAEIEELLLSIIFRTHFEEDGDITSHEALIACGKEAGLDKAEVRNWLKNNGGGREVDRDNEEAGKQGITAVPHLRINGQYELRGTPDSQFLLQILTDK
;
A
#
# COMPACT_ATOMS: atom_id res chain seq x y z
N MET A 1 1.78 -23.60 6.85
CA MET A 1 0.95 -23.09 7.97
C MET A 1 -0.25 -24.01 8.12
N SER A 2 -0.69 -24.36 9.33
CA SER A 2 -1.91 -25.17 9.49
C SER A 2 -3.14 -24.35 9.11
N HIS A 3 -4.23 -25.03 8.73
CA HIS A 3 -5.50 -24.38 8.41
C HIS A 3 -6.00 -23.50 9.59
N ASP A 4 -5.80 -23.98 10.82
CA ASP A 4 -6.17 -23.25 12.04
C ASP A 4 -5.32 -21.99 12.25
N ALA A 5 -4.01 -22.04 11.96
CA ALA A 5 -3.15 -20.86 12.07
C ALA A 5 -3.54 -19.76 11.08
N LEU A 6 -3.95 -20.13 9.87
CA LEU A 6 -4.45 -19.19 8.86
C LEU A 6 -5.77 -18.55 9.31
N ASN A 7 -6.72 -19.36 9.77
CA ASN A 7 -8.02 -18.89 10.25
C ASN A 7 -7.88 -17.97 11.46
N ASN A 8 -6.96 -18.27 12.38
CA ASN A 8 -6.68 -17.42 13.54
C ASN A 8 -6.05 -16.07 13.12
N ALA A 9 -5.12 -16.08 12.16
CA ALA A 9 -4.54 -14.84 11.62
C ALA A 9 -5.60 -13.97 10.94
N HIS A 10 -6.48 -14.58 10.14
CA HIS A 10 -7.59 -13.90 9.47
C HIS A 10 -8.58 -13.27 10.47
N SER A 11 -8.97 -14.01 11.49
CA SER A 11 -9.86 -13.52 12.55
C SER A 11 -9.24 -12.37 13.33
N ARG A 12 -7.94 -12.46 13.66
CA ARG A 12 -7.22 -11.38 14.32
C ARG A 12 -7.17 -10.11 13.47
N LEU A 13 -6.91 -10.23 12.17
CA LEU A 13 -6.85 -9.07 11.28
C LEU A 13 -8.21 -8.36 11.18
N ARG A 14 -9.30 -9.12 11.05
CA ARG A 14 -10.66 -8.55 11.05
C ARG A 14 -10.99 -7.81 12.34
N MET A 15 -10.69 -8.41 13.48
CA MET A 15 -10.92 -7.79 14.79
C MET A 15 -10.16 -6.46 14.93
N LEU A 16 -8.89 -6.42 14.51
CA LEU A 16 -8.09 -5.20 14.54
C LEU A 16 -8.65 -4.14 13.58
N GLY A 17 -9.07 -4.53 12.38
CA GLY A 17 -9.69 -3.61 11.43
C GLY A 17 -10.99 -3.03 11.94
N GLU A 18 -11.89 -3.84 12.49
CA GLU A 18 -13.19 -3.40 13.00
C GLU A 18 -13.06 -2.34 14.10
N ALA A 19 -12.05 -2.48 14.97
CA ALA A 19 -11.75 -1.47 16.00
C ALA A 19 -11.38 -0.10 15.41
N GLU A 20 -10.79 -0.09 14.21
CA GLU A 20 -10.35 1.10 13.48
C GLU A 20 -11.30 1.49 12.33
N GLY A 21 -12.47 0.83 12.23
CA GLY A 21 -13.45 1.08 11.17
C GLY A 21 -13.13 0.48 9.79
N ILE A 22 -12.09 -0.37 9.69
CA ILE A 22 -11.66 -1.04 8.45
C ILE A 22 -12.30 -2.44 8.36
N LYS A 23 -13.07 -2.70 7.30
CA LYS A 23 -13.78 -3.98 7.12
C LYS A 23 -12.99 -4.93 6.25
N TYR A 24 -11.92 -5.50 6.80
CA TYR A 24 -11.05 -6.42 6.05
C TYR A 24 -11.82 -7.60 5.42
N SER A 25 -11.81 -7.64 4.10
CA SER A 25 -12.13 -8.81 3.30
C SER A 25 -10.86 -9.55 2.88
N LEU A 26 -10.94 -10.87 2.92
CA LEU A 26 -9.82 -11.78 2.67
C LEU A 26 -10.10 -12.71 1.49
N LYS A 27 -11.01 -12.29 0.61
CA LYS A 27 -11.43 -13.05 -0.58
C LYS A 27 -10.81 -12.45 -1.85
N GLY A 28 -10.32 -11.21 -1.77
CA GLY A 28 -9.64 -10.50 -2.83
C GLY A 28 -8.41 -11.24 -3.34
N LYS A 29 -8.05 -10.95 -4.57
CA LYS A 29 -6.90 -11.56 -5.23
C LYS A 29 -5.60 -11.01 -4.65
N ILE A 30 -4.71 -11.92 -4.27
CA ILE A 30 -3.34 -11.60 -3.87
C ILE A 30 -2.44 -11.78 -5.10
N GLY A 31 -1.58 -10.81 -5.38
CA GLY A 31 -0.61 -10.90 -6.46
C GLY A 31 0.35 -9.71 -6.49
N ASN A 32 1.00 -9.53 -7.65
CA ASN A 32 2.04 -8.51 -7.80
C ASN A 32 1.44 -7.10 -7.80
N THR A 33 1.82 -6.27 -6.83
CA THR A 33 1.34 -4.90 -6.65
C THR A 33 2.20 -3.84 -7.35
N ARG A 34 3.22 -4.23 -8.13
CA ARG A 34 4.15 -3.30 -8.79
C ARG A 34 3.43 -2.22 -9.60
N ASP A 35 2.35 -2.57 -10.30
CA ASP A 35 1.60 -1.61 -11.11
C ASP A 35 0.78 -0.62 -10.26
N ALA A 36 0.35 -1.03 -9.06
CA ALA A 36 -0.24 -0.11 -8.08
C ALA A 36 0.82 0.90 -7.57
N HIS A 37 2.02 0.42 -7.24
CA HIS A 37 3.14 1.31 -6.87
C HIS A 37 3.53 2.26 -8.01
N ARG A 38 3.50 1.79 -9.26
CA ARG A 38 3.74 2.65 -10.44
C ARG A 38 2.69 3.74 -10.56
N LEU A 39 1.43 3.45 -10.24
CA LEU A 39 0.36 4.44 -10.29
C LEU A 39 0.57 5.54 -9.23
N LEU A 40 1.04 5.19 -8.04
CA LEU A 40 1.45 6.15 -6.99
C LEU A 40 2.67 7.02 -7.40
N TYR A 41 3.33 6.71 -8.51
CA TYR A 41 4.34 7.60 -9.09
C TYR A 41 3.76 8.65 -10.04
N LEU A 42 2.56 8.43 -10.58
CA LEU A 42 1.87 9.39 -11.47
C LEU A 42 1.32 10.59 -10.68
N GLU A 43 0.73 10.33 -9.51
CA GLU A 43 0.12 11.33 -8.62
C GLU A 43 1.11 12.35 -8.06
N LYS A 44 2.39 11.98 -7.90
CA LYS A 44 3.44 12.85 -7.34
C LYS A 44 3.64 14.13 -8.15
N THR A 45 3.09 14.17 -9.37
CA THR A 45 3.10 15.33 -10.27
C THR A 45 1.84 16.20 -10.15
N LYS A 46 0.89 15.86 -9.28
CA LYS A 46 -0.45 16.47 -9.19
C LYS A 46 -0.64 17.28 -7.90
N SER A 47 -0.81 16.60 -6.75
CA SER A 47 -1.04 17.23 -5.44
C SER A 47 -0.96 16.19 -4.31
N ALA A 48 -0.66 16.60 -3.09
CA ALA A 48 -0.61 15.71 -1.93
C ALA A 48 -1.99 15.09 -1.60
N GLU A 49 -3.06 15.83 -1.86
CA GLU A 49 -4.44 15.38 -1.62
C GLU A 49 -4.84 14.23 -2.56
N ILE A 50 -4.40 14.29 -3.82
CA ILE A 50 -4.61 13.20 -4.79
C ILE A 50 -3.78 11.98 -4.39
N GLU A 51 -2.58 12.18 -3.84
CA GLU A 51 -1.72 11.10 -3.35
C GLU A 51 -2.38 10.31 -2.21
N GLU A 52 -2.82 11.01 -1.17
CA GLU A 52 -3.53 10.38 -0.06
C GLU A 52 -4.80 9.66 -0.53
N LEU A 53 -5.60 10.32 -1.36
CA LEU A 53 -6.87 9.76 -1.84
C LEU A 53 -6.67 8.50 -2.69
N LEU A 54 -5.72 8.52 -3.63
CA LEU A 54 -5.45 7.36 -4.49
C LEU A 54 -4.95 6.18 -3.68
N LEU A 55 -4.04 6.40 -2.73
CA LEU A 55 -3.55 5.35 -1.84
C LEU A 55 -4.69 4.75 -1.01
N SER A 56 -5.55 5.59 -0.41
CA SER A 56 -6.72 5.14 0.35
C SER A 56 -7.70 4.35 -0.52
N ILE A 57 -7.94 4.76 -1.77
CA ILE A 57 -8.80 4.03 -2.71
C ILE A 57 -8.20 2.66 -3.04
N ILE A 58 -6.91 2.59 -3.38
CA ILE A 58 -6.23 1.32 -3.67
C ILE A 58 -6.31 0.37 -2.46
N PHE A 59 -6.09 0.89 -1.24
CA PHE A 59 -6.22 0.10 -0.02
C PHE A 59 -7.64 -0.41 0.20
N ARG A 60 -8.66 0.45 0.10
CA ARG A 60 -10.06 0.02 0.24
C ARG A 60 -10.43 -1.02 -0.82
N THR A 61 -10.08 -0.77 -2.08
CA THR A 61 -10.35 -1.72 -3.18
C THR A 61 -9.71 -3.07 -2.91
N HIS A 62 -8.47 -3.11 -2.41
CA HIS A 62 -7.77 -4.36 -2.13
C HIS A 62 -8.27 -5.06 -0.86
N PHE A 63 -8.36 -4.32 0.24
CA PHE A 63 -8.55 -4.87 1.58
C PHE A 63 -9.99 -4.97 2.02
N GLU A 64 -10.93 -4.24 1.42
CA GLU A 64 -12.34 -4.24 1.85
C GLU A 64 -13.28 -4.71 0.74
N GLU A 65 -12.96 -4.44 -0.52
CA GLU A 65 -13.88 -4.66 -1.66
C GLU A 65 -13.52 -5.87 -2.54
N ASP A 66 -12.49 -6.63 -2.17
CA ASP A 66 -12.01 -7.80 -2.90
C ASP A 66 -11.55 -7.51 -4.35
N GLY A 67 -11.25 -6.25 -4.67
CA GLY A 67 -10.84 -5.80 -6.00
C GLY A 67 -9.44 -6.27 -6.41
N ASP A 68 -9.28 -6.52 -7.71
CA ASP A 68 -8.02 -7.00 -8.29
C ASP A 68 -7.08 -5.85 -8.66
N ILE A 69 -6.34 -5.32 -7.67
CA ILE A 69 -5.32 -4.29 -7.87
C ILE A 69 -4.10 -4.77 -8.70
N THR A 70 -4.06 -6.04 -9.12
CA THR A 70 -3.07 -6.55 -10.09
C THR A 70 -3.49 -6.30 -11.54
N SER A 71 -4.73 -5.82 -11.77
CA SER A 71 -5.27 -5.52 -13.08
C SER A 71 -5.19 -4.03 -13.43
N HIS A 72 -4.86 -3.72 -14.69
CA HIS A 72 -4.90 -2.32 -15.16
C HIS A 72 -6.31 -1.74 -15.10
N GLU A 73 -7.34 -2.56 -15.28
CA GLU A 73 -8.73 -2.09 -15.23
C GLU A 73 -9.11 -1.55 -13.85
N ALA A 74 -8.81 -2.29 -12.78
CA ALA A 74 -9.05 -1.84 -11.41
C ALA A 74 -8.23 -0.59 -11.09
N LEU A 75 -6.95 -0.54 -11.47
CA LEU A 75 -6.09 0.61 -11.22
C LEU A 75 -6.54 1.87 -11.98
N ILE A 76 -7.06 1.72 -13.20
CA ILE A 76 -7.67 2.83 -13.96
C ILE A 76 -8.93 3.34 -13.25
N ALA A 77 -9.74 2.44 -12.67
CA ALA A 77 -10.91 2.83 -11.89
C ALA A 77 -10.50 3.59 -10.62
N CYS A 78 -9.50 3.10 -9.89
CA CYS A 78 -8.94 3.75 -8.70
C CYS A 78 -8.44 5.16 -9.03
N GLY A 79 -7.63 5.29 -10.09
CA GLY A 79 -7.10 6.58 -10.53
C GLY A 79 -8.21 7.58 -10.90
N LYS A 80 -9.24 7.12 -11.63
CA LYS A 80 -10.38 7.97 -11.98
C LYS A 80 -11.13 8.44 -10.73
N GLU A 81 -11.36 7.56 -9.77
CA GLU A 81 -12.04 7.89 -8.51
C GLU A 81 -11.24 8.91 -7.68
N ALA A 82 -9.91 8.81 -7.70
CA ALA A 82 -9.00 9.79 -7.10
C ALA A 82 -8.93 11.14 -7.84
N GLY A 83 -9.65 11.28 -8.97
CA GLY A 83 -9.67 12.51 -9.77
C GLY A 83 -8.62 12.59 -10.89
N LEU A 84 -7.90 11.51 -11.18
CA LEU A 84 -6.97 11.45 -12.32
C LEU A 84 -7.72 11.24 -13.64
N ASP A 85 -7.13 11.72 -14.74
CA ASP A 85 -7.68 11.45 -16.07
C ASP A 85 -7.54 9.97 -16.45
N LYS A 86 -8.64 9.37 -16.92
CA LYS A 86 -8.69 7.94 -17.27
C LYS A 86 -7.73 7.58 -18.40
N ALA A 87 -7.56 8.47 -19.39
CA ALA A 87 -6.69 8.19 -20.53
C ALA A 87 -5.21 8.32 -20.13
N GLU A 88 -4.88 9.29 -19.28
CA GLU A 88 -3.56 9.46 -18.68
C GLU A 88 -3.14 8.21 -17.89
N VAL A 89 -3.98 7.74 -16.94
CA VAL A 89 -3.70 6.55 -16.13
C VAL A 89 -3.50 5.31 -17.01
N ARG A 90 -4.38 5.13 -18.02
CA ARG A 90 -4.24 4.02 -18.97
C ARG A 90 -2.92 4.10 -19.74
N ASN A 91 -2.57 5.28 -20.24
CA ASN A 91 -1.35 5.49 -21.00
C ASN A 91 -0.10 5.26 -20.13
N TRP A 92 -0.13 5.71 -18.88
CA TRP A 92 0.91 5.50 -17.89
C TRP A 92 1.15 4.01 -17.62
N LEU A 93 0.08 3.27 -17.31
CA LEU A 93 0.16 1.83 -17.04
C LEU A 93 0.63 1.05 -18.26
N LYS A 94 0.12 1.37 -19.46
CA LYS A 94 0.49 0.71 -20.72
C LYS A 94 1.95 0.92 -21.10
N ASN A 95 2.51 2.11 -20.87
CA ASN A 95 3.86 2.48 -21.32
C ASN A 95 4.94 2.34 -20.23
N ASN A 96 4.71 1.48 -19.23
CA ASN A 96 5.66 1.27 -18.12
C ASN A 96 6.03 2.57 -17.36
N GLY A 97 5.11 3.55 -17.28
CA GLY A 97 5.31 4.77 -16.48
C GLY A 97 5.58 4.43 -15.01
N GLY A 98 6.53 5.14 -14.38
CA GLY A 98 6.97 4.90 -13.01
C GLY A 98 7.77 3.60 -12.81
N GLY A 99 7.98 2.81 -13.88
CA GLY A 99 8.58 1.49 -13.77
C GLY A 99 10.02 1.53 -13.28
N ARG A 100 10.84 2.45 -13.82
CA ARG A 100 12.24 2.58 -13.42
C ARG A 100 12.38 3.01 -11.96
N GLU A 101 11.52 3.91 -11.53
CA GLU A 101 11.50 4.45 -10.18
C GLU A 101 11.13 3.36 -9.17
N VAL A 102 10.06 2.59 -9.43
CA VAL A 102 9.65 1.47 -8.58
C VAL A 102 10.72 0.37 -8.53
N ASP A 103 11.32 0.02 -9.66
CA ASP A 103 12.36 -1.01 -9.71
C ASP A 103 13.60 -0.58 -8.91
N ARG A 104 14.04 0.67 -9.09
CA ARG A 104 15.16 1.26 -8.34
C ARG A 104 14.89 1.27 -6.85
N ASP A 105 13.73 1.74 -6.42
CA ASP A 105 13.38 1.81 -5.00
C ASP A 105 13.33 0.42 -4.36
N ASN A 106 12.81 -0.58 -5.08
CA ASN A 106 12.78 -1.97 -4.62
C ASN A 106 14.20 -2.56 -4.51
N GLU A 107 15.08 -2.31 -5.49
CA GLU A 107 16.48 -2.70 -5.43
C GLU A 107 17.21 -2.05 -4.27
N GLU A 108 16.98 -0.75 -4.03
CA GLU A 108 17.61 -0.01 -2.95
C GLU A 108 17.13 -0.49 -1.58
N ALA A 109 15.84 -0.72 -1.40
CA ALA A 109 15.29 -1.34 -0.20
C ALA A 109 15.94 -2.71 0.08
N GLY A 110 16.12 -3.53 -0.97
CA GLY A 110 16.82 -4.81 -0.88
C GLY A 110 18.29 -4.68 -0.47
N LYS A 111 19.04 -3.74 -1.05
CA LYS A 111 20.44 -3.43 -0.67
C LYS A 111 20.55 -2.97 0.78
N GLN A 112 19.52 -2.32 1.29
CA GLN A 112 19.42 -1.86 2.67
C GLN A 112 18.91 -2.96 3.64
N GLY A 113 18.70 -4.19 3.15
CA GLY A 113 18.27 -5.32 3.98
C GLY A 113 16.78 -5.29 4.39
N ILE A 114 15.96 -4.48 3.73
CA ILE A 114 14.52 -4.40 3.98
C ILE A 114 13.84 -5.60 3.32
N THR A 115 13.23 -6.46 4.13
CA THR A 115 12.60 -7.72 3.68
C THR A 115 11.14 -7.86 4.09
N ALA A 116 10.58 -6.88 4.78
CA ALA A 116 9.20 -6.87 5.25
C ALA A 116 8.63 -5.45 5.30
N VAL A 117 7.30 -5.34 5.19
CA VAL A 117 6.55 -4.09 5.29
C VAL A 117 5.50 -4.18 6.43
N PRO A 118 5.14 -3.06 7.08
CA PRO A 118 5.79 -1.76 6.96
C PRO A 118 7.22 -1.76 7.56
N HIS A 119 8.06 -0.84 7.09
CA HIS A 119 9.42 -0.63 7.59
C HIS A 119 9.65 0.86 7.79
N LEU A 120 9.94 1.28 9.02
CA LEU A 120 10.03 2.69 9.40
C LEU A 120 11.45 3.01 9.85
N ARG A 121 11.99 4.13 9.35
CA ARG A 121 13.22 4.74 9.86
C ARG A 121 12.91 6.14 10.35
N ILE A 122 13.22 6.43 11.62
CA ILE A 122 12.89 7.70 12.26
C ILE A 122 14.19 8.36 12.74
N ASN A 123 14.46 9.55 12.21
CA ASN A 123 15.63 10.40 12.52
C ASN A 123 16.99 9.69 12.43
N GLY A 124 17.08 8.59 11.68
CA GLY A 124 18.29 7.75 11.62
C GLY A 124 18.66 7.05 12.92
N GLN A 125 17.83 7.15 13.97
CA GLN A 125 18.07 6.58 15.30
C GLN A 125 17.27 5.29 15.51
N TYR A 126 16.06 5.23 14.95
CA TYR A 126 15.17 4.09 15.11
C TYR A 126 14.93 3.40 13.78
N GLU A 127 15.03 2.08 13.77
CA GLU A 127 14.65 1.21 12.65
C GLU A 127 13.62 0.19 13.16
N LEU A 128 12.38 0.33 12.71
CA LEU A 128 11.25 -0.49 13.15
C LEU A 128 10.79 -1.37 11.99
N ARG A 129 10.66 -2.67 12.25
CA ARG A 129 10.20 -3.68 11.28
C ARG A 129 8.81 -4.18 11.67
N GLY A 130 7.88 -4.16 10.72
CA GLY A 130 6.48 -4.46 10.97
C GLY A 130 5.74 -3.29 11.59
N THR A 131 4.52 -3.56 12.08
CA THR A 131 3.64 -2.52 12.63
C THR A 131 3.97 -2.27 14.11
N PRO A 132 4.61 -1.14 14.46
CA PRO A 132 4.82 -0.81 15.87
C PRO A 132 3.50 -0.46 16.54
N ASP A 133 3.46 -0.65 17.86
CA ASP A 133 2.37 -0.13 18.69
C ASP A 133 2.31 1.40 18.59
N SER A 134 1.11 1.98 18.53
CA SER A 134 0.92 3.42 18.33
C SER A 134 1.43 4.25 19.50
N GLN A 135 1.34 3.75 20.73
CA GLN A 135 1.88 4.42 21.92
C GLN A 135 3.41 4.44 21.88
N PHE A 136 4.02 3.34 21.45
CA PHE A 136 5.47 3.27 21.25
C PHE A 136 5.93 4.22 20.12
N LEU A 137 5.19 4.29 19.02
CA LEU A 137 5.47 5.22 17.94
C LEU A 137 5.37 6.68 18.42
N LEU A 138 4.33 7.02 19.20
CA LEU A 138 4.17 8.36 19.79
C LEU A 138 5.34 8.72 20.70
N GLN A 139 5.82 7.77 21.51
CA GLN A 139 7.00 7.98 22.36
C GLN A 139 8.22 8.34 21.50
N ILE A 140 8.53 7.54 20.47
CA ILE A 140 9.68 7.81 19.58
C ILE A 140 9.56 9.17 18.87
N LEU A 141 8.36 9.56 18.45
CA LEU A 141 8.14 10.81 17.72
C LEU A 141 8.17 12.05 18.62
N THR A 142 8.06 11.88 19.94
CA THR A 142 8.02 12.99 20.91
C THR A 142 9.27 13.06 21.81
N ASP A 143 10.10 12.01 21.80
CA ASP A 143 11.42 12.03 22.42
C ASP A 143 12.33 13.03 21.68
N LYS A 144 12.91 13.98 22.42
CA LYS A 144 13.76 15.06 21.88
C LYS A 144 15.22 14.65 21.80
#